data_AF-U2SP56-F1
#
_entry.id   AF-U2SP56-F1
#
_cell.length_a   1.000
_cell.length_b   1.000
_cell.length_c   1.000
_cell.angle_alpha   90.00
_cell.angle_beta   90.00
_cell.angle_gamma   90.00
#
_symmetry.space_group_name_H-M   'P 1'
#
loop_
_entity.id
_entity.type
_entity.pdbx_description
1 polymer ?
#
loop_
_entity_poly.entity_id
_entity_poly.type
_entity_poly.pdbx_seq_one_letter_code
_entity_poly.pdbx_strand_id
1 'polypeptide(L)'
;RDSALREAAALRPRRFGVPIDVLWFRVPKPADPPPSTLAYLRHGSMVITIDRGDYYQTGLIIAKGGIDQLKAAGLDAFRRAVEAAAPFLHESLATIDDWEQVKLLSVQIDRLDRWYRRGFLAIGDAAHAMSPAFGVGVNYAVQDAVAAANALVAPLRAGEVDLRVLDGIQRRRLPPVAAMQRIQLADGGGVDGVA
;
A
#
# COMPACT_ATOMS: atom_id res chain seq x y z
N ARG A 1 8.69 3.67 1.65
CA ARG A 1 9.05 2.29 2.06
C ARG A 1 10.56 2.16 2.24
N ASP A 2 11.36 2.38 1.20
CA ASP A 2 12.83 2.34 1.27
C ASP A 2 13.42 3.69 1.67
N SER A 3 13.26 4.04 2.95
CA SER A 3 13.83 5.27 3.50
C SER A 3 15.35 5.14 3.64
N ALA A 4 16.10 5.87 2.80
CA ALA A 4 17.56 5.98 2.91
C ALA A 4 17.99 6.51 4.30
N LEU A 5 17.18 7.40 4.91
CA LEU A 5 17.44 7.92 6.24
C LEU A 5 17.24 6.87 7.34
N ARG A 6 16.27 5.97 7.19
CA ARG A 6 16.08 4.83 8.10
C ARG A 6 17.30 3.91 8.08
N GLU A 7 17.81 3.63 6.89
CA GLU A 7 19.01 2.81 6.70
C GLU A 7 20.26 3.50 7.28
N ALA A 8 20.47 4.78 6.97
CA ALA A 8 21.56 5.59 7.54
C ALA A 8 21.46 5.69 9.08
N ALA A 9 20.24 5.69 9.63
CA ALA A 9 20.01 5.66 11.07
C ALA A 9 20.24 4.28 11.71
N ALA A 10 20.56 3.26 10.92
CA ALA A 10 20.72 1.85 11.31
C ALA A 10 19.48 1.25 12.00
N LEU A 11 18.28 1.75 11.65
CA LEU A 11 17.03 1.23 12.18
C LEU A 11 16.49 0.14 11.25
N ARG A 12 16.44 -1.10 11.74
CA ARG A 12 15.98 -2.25 10.96
C ARG A 12 14.52 -2.57 11.26
N PRO A 13 13.63 -2.59 10.26
CA PRO A 13 12.24 -2.97 10.47
C PRO A 13 12.08 -4.48 10.59
N ARG A 14 11.13 -4.90 11.42
CA ARG A 14 10.56 -6.25 11.36
C ARG A 14 9.61 -6.31 10.17
N ARG A 15 9.82 -7.28 9.28
CA ARG A 15 8.96 -7.56 8.13
C ARG A 15 7.97 -8.66 8.49
N PHE A 16 6.68 -8.45 8.19
CA PHE A 16 5.62 -9.41 8.49
C PHE A 16 5.21 -10.26 7.28
N GLY A 17 5.61 -9.86 6.07
CA GLY A 17 5.32 -10.58 4.83
C GLY A 17 3.88 -10.34 4.33
N VAL A 18 3.72 -10.26 3.01
CA VAL A 18 2.42 -10.19 2.33
C VAL A 18 2.55 -10.95 1.00
N PRO A 19 1.62 -11.86 0.65
CA PRO A 19 1.78 -12.73 -0.51
C PRO A 19 1.38 -12.09 -1.84
N ILE A 20 1.03 -10.80 -1.87
CA ILE A 20 0.48 -10.12 -3.04
C ILE A 20 1.27 -8.85 -3.43
N ASP A 21 1.14 -8.47 -4.69
CA ASP A 21 1.45 -7.14 -5.23
C ASP A 21 0.23 -6.59 -5.99
N VAL A 22 0.24 -5.30 -6.33
CA VAL A 22 -0.85 -4.67 -7.10
C VAL A 22 -0.29 -4.01 -8.35
N LEU A 23 -0.93 -4.24 -9.50
CA LEU A 23 -0.66 -3.56 -10.76
C LEU A 23 -1.71 -2.47 -10.97
N TRP A 24 -1.29 -1.20 -10.93
CA TRP A 24 -2.14 -0.04 -11.12
C TRP A 24 -2.11 0.46 -12.56
N PHE A 25 -3.27 0.73 -13.13
CA PHE A 25 -3.42 1.24 -14.48
C PHE A 25 -4.72 2.06 -14.59
N ARG A 26 -4.84 2.85 -15.64
CA ARG A 26 -6.01 3.67 -15.92
C ARG A 26 -6.71 3.15 -17.17
N VAL A 27 -8.03 3.01 -17.11
CA VAL A 27 -8.85 2.68 -18.29
C VAL A 27 -10.07 3.61 -18.36
N PRO A 28 -10.55 3.98 -19.57
CA PRO A 28 -11.80 4.73 -19.71
C PRO A 28 -12.97 4.02 -19.05
N LYS A 29 -13.87 4.79 -18.45
CA LYS A 29 -15.10 4.24 -17.89
C LYS A 29 -16.02 3.81 -19.04
N PRO A 30 -16.51 2.55 -19.05
CA PRO A 30 -17.50 2.10 -20.04
C PRO A 30 -18.77 2.96 -20.00
N ALA A 31 -19.50 3.01 -21.11
CA ALA A 31 -20.73 3.79 -21.22
C ALA A 31 -21.84 3.30 -20.27
N ASP A 32 -21.92 1.99 -20.04
CA ASP A 32 -22.87 1.35 -19.12
C ASP A 32 -22.11 0.52 -18.06
N PRO A 33 -21.53 1.19 -17.05
CA PRO A 33 -20.77 0.50 -16.02
C PRO A 33 -21.72 -0.16 -15.00
N PRO A 34 -21.33 -1.30 -14.40
CA PRO A 34 -22.08 -1.87 -13.28
C PRO A 34 -22.11 -0.91 -12.08
N PRO A 35 -23.01 -1.15 -11.10
CA PRO A 35 -23.02 -0.39 -9.85
C PRO A 35 -21.65 -0.39 -9.18
N SER A 36 -21.30 0.74 -8.56
CA SER A 36 -20.02 0.91 -7.89
C SER A 36 -19.82 -0.14 -6.79
N THR A 37 -18.69 -0.85 -6.87
CA THR A 37 -18.24 -1.81 -5.87
C THR A 37 -16.78 -1.53 -5.50
N LEU A 38 -16.36 -2.01 -4.34
CA LEU A 38 -14.98 -1.87 -3.87
C LEU A 38 -14.02 -2.77 -4.68
N ALA A 39 -14.46 -3.98 -5.04
CA ALA A 39 -13.65 -4.95 -5.77
C ALA A 39 -14.52 -5.98 -6.51
N TYR A 40 -13.94 -6.56 -7.56
CA TYR A 40 -14.44 -7.72 -8.30
C TYR A 40 -13.57 -8.92 -7.98
N LEU A 41 -14.17 -10.02 -7.54
CA LEU A 41 -13.47 -11.27 -7.22
C LEU A 41 -14.07 -12.40 -8.04
N ARG A 42 -13.26 -13.04 -8.88
CA ARG A 42 -13.69 -14.19 -9.68
C ARG A 42 -12.50 -15.03 -10.10
N HIS A 43 -12.63 -16.36 -10.03
CA HIS A 43 -11.61 -17.33 -10.47
C HIS A 43 -10.20 -17.05 -9.93
N GLY A 44 -10.07 -16.72 -8.63
CA GLY A 44 -8.78 -16.42 -8.01
C GLY A 44 -8.14 -15.10 -8.45
N SER A 45 -8.81 -14.31 -9.30
CA SER A 45 -8.38 -12.96 -9.69
C SER A 45 -9.19 -11.91 -8.92
N MET A 46 -8.52 -10.83 -8.51
CA MET A 46 -9.15 -9.70 -7.85
C MET A 46 -8.77 -8.39 -8.53
N VAL A 47 -9.79 -7.61 -8.90
CA VAL A 47 -9.65 -6.32 -9.55
C VAL A 47 -10.37 -5.26 -8.73
N ILE A 48 -9.69 -4.16 -8.44
CA ILE A 48 -10.23 -2.97 -7.78
C ILE A 48 -10.47 -1.91 -8.84
N THR A 49 -11.60 -1.21 -8.77
CA THR A 49 -11.88 -0.03 -9.60
C THR A 49 -12.25 1.14 -8.73
N ILE A 50 -11.53 2.26 -8.88
CA ILE A 50 -11.84 3.52 -8.20
C ILE A 50 -12.36 4.48 -9.27
N ASP A 51 -13.61 4.91 -9.11
CA ASP A 51 -14.25 5.87 -10.01
C ASP A 51 -13.59 7.25 -9.88
N ARG A 52 -13.13 7.79 -11.01
CA ARG A 52 -12.53 9.12 -11.13
C ARG A 52 -13.32 10.05 -12.07
N GLY A 53 -14.57 9.69 -12.39
CA GLY A 53 -15.44 10.40 -13.31
C GLY A 53 -15.43 9.75 -14.69
N ASP A 54 -14.51 10.18 -15.56
CA ASP A 54 -14.36 9.71 -16.94
C ASP A 54 -13.52 8.43 -17.09
N TYR A 55 -12.85 7.99 -16.01
CA TYR A 55 -12.02 6.79 -16.01
C TYR A 55 -12.07 6.03 -14.69
N TYR A 56 -11.62 4.78 -14.72
CA TYR A 56 -11.30 4.00 -13.53
C TYR A 56 -9.79 3.99 -13.28
N GLN A 57 -9.40 4.29 -12.05
CA GLN A 57 -8.10 3.87 -11.53
C GLN A 57 -8.25 2.41 -11.10
N THR A 58 -7.64 1.51 -11.86
CA THR A 58 -7.83 0.07 -11.72
C THR A 58 -6.59 -0.58 -11.13
N GLY A 59 -6.79 -1.54 -10.23
CA GLY A 59 -5.73 -2.33 -9.59
C GLY A 59 -5.98 -3.81 -9.79
N LEU A 60 -5.08 -4.52 -10.49
CA LEU A 60 -5.07 -5.99 -10.54
C LEU A 60 -4.19 -6.52 -9.42
N ILE A 61 -4.72 -7.43 -8.61
CA ILE A 61 -3.95 -8.09 -7.55
C ILE A 61 -3.28 -9.34 -8.11
N ILE A 62 -1.98 -9.45 -7.89
CA ILE A 62 -1.14 -10.55 -8.36
C ILE A 62 -0.36 -11.16 -7.20
N ALA A 63 0.19 -12.36 -7.40
CA ALA A 63 1.16 -12.92 -6.45
C ALA A 63 2.40 -12.02 -6.34
N LYS A 64 2.97 -11.96 -5.14
CA LYS A 64 4.20 -11.21 -4.84
C LYS A 64 5.31 -11.56 -5.82
N GLY A 65 5.88 -10.56 -6.51
CA GLY A 65 6.95 -10.77 -7.48
C GLY A 65 6.51 -11.39 -8.83
N GLY A 66 5.20 -11.55 -9.07
CA GLY A 66 4.69 -12.20 -10.29
C GLY A 66 4.69 -11.33 -11.56
N ILE A 67 5.09 -10.05 -11.48
CA ILE A 67 5.00 -9.13 -12.62
C ILE A 67 5.87 -9.56 -13.80
N ASP A 68 7.08 -10.07 -13.56
CA ASP A 68 8.01 -10.39 -14.65
C ASP A 68 7.51 -11.59 -15.47
N GLN A 69 6.89 -12.56 -14.79
CA GLN A 69 6.21 -13.70 -15.45
C GLN A 69 5.04 -13.22 -16.29
N LEU A 70 4.24 -12.27 -15.77
CA LEU A 70 3.11 -11.71 -16.51
C LEU A 70 3.57 -10.86 -17.70
N LYS A 71 4.66 -10.11 -17.55
CA LYS A 71 5.31 -9.36 -18.65
C LYS A 71 5.80 -10.29 -19.75
N ALA A 72 6.44 -11.40 -19.39
CA ALA A 72 6.88 -12.42 -20.34
C ALA A 72 5.71 -13.06 -21.10
N ALA A 73 4.54 -13.19 -20.47
CA ALA A 73 3.31 -13.69 -21.10
C ALA A 73 2.60 -12.65 -22.01
N GLY A 74 3.00 -11.38 -21.94
CA GLY A 74 2.51 -10.30 -22.80
C GLY A 74 1.24 -9.60 -22.29
N LEU A 75 0.92 -8.46 -22.91
CA LEU A 75 -0.22 -7.62 -22.51
C LEU A 75 -1.57 -8.34 -22.63
N ASP A 76 -1.73 -9.23 -23.61
CA ASP A 76 -2.99 -9.98 -23.75
C ASP A 76 -3.22 -10.93 -22.57
N ALA A 77 -2.16 -11.49 -21.98
CA ALA A 77 -2.30 -12.29 -20.75
C ALA A 77 -2.72 -11.41 -19.56
N PHE A 78 -2.15 -10.21 -19.46
CA PHE A 78 -2.57 -9.22 -18.47
C PHE A 78 -4.03 -8.82 -18.64
N ARG A 79 -4.48 -8.45 -19.84
CA ARG A 79 -5.87 -8.07 -20.14
C ARG A 79 -6.83 -9.22 -19.77
N ARG A 80 -6.52 -10.45 -20.17
CA ARG A 80 -7.30 -11.65 -19.78
C ARG A 80 -7.38 -11.85 -18.27
N ALA A 81 -6.30 -11.60 -17.53
CA ALA A 81 -6.31 -11.71 -16.06
C ALA A 81 -7.23 -10.66 -15.42
N VAL A 82 -7.29 -9.44 -15.96
CA VAL A 82 -8.25 -8.42 -15.51
C VAL A 82 -9.68 -8.82 -15.85
N GLU A 83 -9.93 -9.23 -17.09
CA GLU A 83 -11.26 -9.64 -17.57
C GLU A 83 -11.83 -10.85 -16.83
N ALA A 84 -10.97 -11.76 -16.36
CA ALA A 84 -11.39 -12.91 -15.57
C ALA A 84 -12.23 -12.50 -14.34
N ALA A 85 -11.86 -11.39 -13.70
CA ALA A 85 -12.55 -10.78 -12.56
C ALA A 85 -13.54 -9.69 -12.95
N ALA A 86 -13.21 -8.84 -13.93
CA ALA A 86 -14.00 -7.69 -14.33
C ALA A 86 -14.28 -7.68 -15.85
N PRO A 87 -15.16 -8.57 -16.36
CA PRO A 87 -15.42 -8.70 -17.80
C PRO A 87 -15.93 -7.42 -18.46
N PHE A 88 -16.63 -6.56 -17.71
CA PHE A 88 -17.17 -5.28 -18.20
C PHE A 88 -16.08 -4.27 -18.63
N LEU A 89 -14.81 -4.53 -18.29
CA LEU A 89 -13.67 -3.71 -18.71
C LEU A 89 -13.08 -4.12 -20.06
N HIS A 90 -13.58 -5.16 -20.72
CA HIS A 90 -13.02 -5.73 -21.96
C HIS A 90 -12.68 -4.67 -23.02
N GLU A 91 -13.64 -3.82 -23.39
CA GLU A 91 -13.41 -2.76 -24.38
C GLU A 91 -12.40 -1.72 -23.87
N SER A 92 -12.51 -1.31 -22.61
CA SER A 92 -11.63 -0.29 -22.03
C SER A 92 -10.17 -0.77 -21.93
N LEU A 93 -9.94 -2.08 -21.77
CA LEU A 93 -8.61 -2.68 -21.69
C LEU A 93 -7.83 -2.63 -23.00
N ALA A 94 -8.51 -2.45 -24.14
CA ALA A 94 -7.86 -2.21 -25.43
C ALA A 94 -6.98 -0.95 -25.43
N THR A 95 -7.23 0.00 -24.52
CA THR A 95 -6.42 1.22 -24.36
C THR A 95 -5.08 1.01 -23.67
N ILE A 96 -4.84 -0.17 -23.08
CA ILE A 96 -3.57 -0.53 -22.46
C ILE A 96 -2.70 -1.21 -23.51
N ASP A 97 -1.92 -0.47 -24.27
CA ASP A 97 -1.07 -0.96 -25.36
C ASP A 97 0.42 -1.05 -24.99
N ASP A 98 0.82 -0.52 -23.82
CA ASP A 98 2.19 -0.58 -23.34
C ASP A 98 2.28 -0.81 -21.81
N TRP A 99 3.34 -1.49 -21.38
CA TRP A 99 3.61 -1.76 -19.96
C TRP A 99 3.92 -0.50 -19.14
N GLU A 100 4.31 0.61 -19.77
CA GLU A 100 4.46 1.90 -19.12
C GLU A 100 3.15 2.42 -18.52
N GLN A 101 1.99 1.97 -19.02
CA GLN A 101 0.69 2.31 -18.45
C GLN A 101 0.37 1.49 -17.17
N VAL A 102 1.16 0.46 -16.87
CA VAL A 102 0.95 -0.46 -15.75
C VAL A 102 2.04 -0.28 -14.71
N LYS A 103 1.68 0.29 -13.55
CA LYS A 103 2.61 0.60 -12.47
C LYS A 103 2.52 -0.43 -11.34
N LEU A 104 3.64 -1.07 -11.02
CA LEU A 104 3.75 -2.01 -9.90
C LEU A 104 3.75 -1.26 -8.57
N LEU A 105 2.87 -1.70 -7.67
CA LEU A 105 2.96 -1.42 -6.25
C LEU A 105 3.41 -2.67 -5.51
N SER A 106 4.66 -2.66 -5.04
CA SER A 106 5.18 -3.74 -4.22
C SER A 106 4.61 -3.64 -2.79
N VAL A 107 3.68 -4.52 -2.41
CA VAL A 107 3.00 -4.44 -1.11
C VAL A 107 3.92 -4.92 0.00
N GLN A 108 4.01 -4.16 1.08
CA GLN A 108 4.85 -4.49 2.22
C GLN A 108 4.11 -4.15 3.51
N ILE A 109 4.18 -5.05 4.48
CA ILE A 109 3.85 -4.77 5.87
C ILE A 109 5.13 -4.95 6.68
N ASP A 110 5.65 -3.83 7.17
CA ASP A 110 6.83 -3.79 8.03
C ASP A 110 6.64 -2.78 9.17
N ARG A 111 7.47 -2.89 10.21
CA ARG A 111 7.45 -1.94 11.31
C ARG A 111 8.79 -1.89 12.03
N LEU A 112 9.23 -0.69 12.39
CA LEU A 112 10.33 -0.48 13.32
C LEU A 112 9.90 -0.80 14.76
N ASP A 113 10.71 -1.57 15.48
CA ASP A 113 10.54 -1.76 16.93
C ASP A 113 10.83 -0.47 17.71
N ARG A 114 11.75 0.35 17.19
CA ARG A 114 12.07 1.69 17.70
C ARG A 114 12.10 2.69 16.55
N TRP A 115 11.29 3.73 16.63
CA TRP A 115 11.08 4.72 15.57
C TRP A 115 12.10 5.85 15.60
N TYR A 116 12.91 5.95 16.66
CA TYR A 116 13.72 7.12 16.93
C TYR A 116 15.11 6.78 17.48
N ARG A 117 15.99 7.76 17.36
CA ARG A 117 17.28 7.87 18.05
C ARG A 117 17.60 9.36 18.25
N ARG A 118 18.70 9.69 18.93
CA ARG A 118 19.09 11.10 19.10
C ARG A 118 19.23 11.76 17.73
N GLY A 119 18.49 12.85 17.50
CA GLY A 119 18.49 13.61 16.26
C GLY A 119 17.68 13.00 15.10
N PHE A 120 16.91 11.93 15.33
CA PHE A 120 16.16 11.28 14.24
C PHE A 120 14.85 10.64 14.74
N LEU A 121 13.77 10.85 13.96
CA LEU A 121 12.46 10.23 14.15
C LEU A 121 11.94 9.78 12.79
N ALA A 122 11.60 8.50 12.66
CA ALA A 122 10.85 7.96 11.54
C ALA A 122 9.33 8.02 11.84
N ILE A 123 8.55 8.39 10.83
CA ILE A 123 7.07 8.42 10.86
C ILE A 123 6.50 7.85 9.55
N GLY A 124 5.22 7.49 9.55
CA GLY A 124 4.55 6.93 8.37
C GLY A 124 5.27 5.70 7.81
N ASP A 125 5.34 5.58 6.49
CA ASP A 125 5.99 4.46 5.77
C ASP A 125 7.46 4.21 6.16
N ALA A 126 8.17 5.20 6.72
CA ALA A 126 9.53 4.98 7.21
C ALA A 126 9.54 4.21 8.54
N ALA A 127 8.49 4.35 9.35
CA ALA A 127 8.36 3.67 10.62
C ALA A 127 7.49 2.39 10.54
N HIS A 128 6.50 2.37 9.65
CA HIS A 128 5.56 1.26 9.50
C HIS A 128 4.94 1.23 8.11
N ALA A 129 5.55 0.52 7.15
CA ALA A 129 4.87 0.29 5.88
C ALA A 129 3.62 -0.58 6.09
N MET A 130 2.52 -0.22 5.42
CA MET A 130 1.25 -0.91 5.48
C MET A 130 0.80 -1.41 4.10
N SER A 131 -0.11 -2.38 4.09
CA SER A 131 -0.85 -2.73 2.88
C SER A 131 -1.67 -1.53 2.40
N PRO A 132 -1.78 -1.29 1.08
CA PRO A 132 -2.58 -0.20 0.53
C PRO A 132 -4.09 -0.41 0.71
N ALA A 133 -4.51 -1.61 1.14
CA ALA A 133 -5.90 -1.91 1.43
C ALA A 133 -6.52 -0.83 2.33
N PHE A 134 -7.72 -0.38 1.94
CA PHE A 134 -8.51 0.64 2.66
C PHE A 134 -7.87 2.03 2.80
N GLY A 135 -6.79 2.35 2.08
CA GLY A 135 -6.17 3.67 2.13
C GLY A 135 -5.62 4.05 3.51
N VAL A 136 -5.34 3.07 4.38
CA VAL A 136 -4.97 3.35 5.78
C VAL A 136 -3.59 3.97 5.93
N GLY A 137 -2.63 3.63 5.05
CA GLY A 137 -1.24 4.09 5.19
C GLY A 137 -1.10 5.62 5.25
N VAL A 138 -1.76 6.35 4.33
CA VAL A 138 -1.72 7.83 4.31
C VAL A 138 -2.37 8.42 5.55
N ASN A 139 -3.48 7.85 6.01
CA ASN A 139 -4.18 8.29 7.21
C ASN A 139 -3.29 8.16 8.45
N TYR A 140 -2.57 7.05 8.58
CA TYR A 140 -1.63 6.83 9.68
C TYR A 140 -0.40 7.75 9.59
N ALA A 141 0.15 7.97 8.40
CA ALA A 141 1.27 8.89 8.20
C ALA A 141 0.90 10.33 8.60
N VAL A 142 -0.30 10.80 8.23
CA VAL A 142 -0.81 12.12 8.64
C VAL A 142 -0.99 12.20 10.15
N GLN A 143 -1.57 11.19 10.78
CA GLN A 143 -1.73 11.18 12.24
C GLN A 143 -0.38 11.18 12.97
N ASP A 144 0.64 10.50 12.44
CA ASP A 144 1.97 10.55 13.01
C ASP A 144 2.60 11.93 12.85
N ALA A 145 2.44 12.58 11.69
CA ALA A 145 2.91 13.93 11.47
C ALA A 145 2.27 14.92 12.46
N VAL A 146 0.96 14.80 12.70
CA VAL A 146 0.24 15.61 13.69
C VAL A 146 0.75 15.33 15.10
N ALA A 147 0.94 14.06 15.48
CA ALA A 147 1.47 13.71 16.80
C ALA A 147 2.91 14.20 17.00
N ALA A 148 3.74 14.11 15.97
CA ALA A 148 5.10 14.61 15.98
C ALA A 148 5.13 16.13 16.10
N ALA A 149 4.32 16.86 15.30
CA ALA A 149 4.25 18.31 15.37
C ALA A 149 3.83 18.80 16.75
N ASN A 150 2.78 18.21 17.33
CA ASN A 150 2.29 18.57 18.66
C ASN A 150 3.34 18.36 19.76
N ALA A 151 4.18 17.33 19.62
CA ALA A 151 5.21 17.00 20.61
C ALA A 151 6.55 17.72 20.38
N LEU A 152 6.92 18.04 19.14
CA LEU A 152 8.26 18.52 18.79
C LEU A 152 8.37 20.02 18.60
N VAL A 153 7.29 20.74 18.28
CA VAL A 153 7.39 22.17 17.94
C VAL A 153 7.99 23.00 19.08
N ALA A 154 7.53 22.81 20.32
CA ALA A 154 8.07 23.55 21.46
C ALA A 154 9.52 23.14 21.83
N PRO A 155 9.86 21.84 21.96
CA PRO A 155 11.25 21.41 22.19
C PRO A 155 12.23 21.87 21.11
N LEU A 156 11.84 21.80 19.82
CA LEU A 156 12.69 22.26 18.73
C LEU A 156 12.96 23.77 18.81
N ARG A 157 11.97 24.58 19.19
CA ARG A 157 12.15 26.03 19.39
C ARG A 157 13.04 26.33 20.60
N ALA A 158 13.00 25.49 21.63
CA ALA A 158 13.88 25.61 22.79
C ALA A 158 15.33 25.14 22.50
N GLY A 159 15.58 24.53 21.33
CA GLY A 159 16.91 24.06 20.92
C GLY A 159 17.31 22.70 21.48
N GLU A 160 16.47 22.07 22.30
CA GLU A 160 16.75 20.77 22.91
C GLU A 160 15.55 19.82 22.80
N VAL A 161 15.78 18.65 22.21
CA VAL A 161 14.78 17.57 22.11
C VAL A 161 15.25 16.37 22.92
N ASP A 162 14.58 16.13 24.03
CA ASP A 162 14.79 14.93 24.85
C ASP A 162 14.27 13.67 24.13
N LEU A 163 15.01 12.56 24.24
CA LEU A 163 14.57 11.25 23.75
C LEU A 163 13.23 10.82 24.34
N ARG A 164 12.85 11.29 25.52
CA ARG A 164 11.54 11.05 26.14
C ARG A 164 10.38 11.63 25.34
N VAL A 165 10.60 12.73 24.60
CA VAL A 165 9.60 13.29 23.67
C VAL A 165 9.39 12.35 22.50
N LEU A 166 10.48 11.83 21.94
CA LEU A 166 10.44 10.87 20.82
C LEU A 166 9.81 9.53 21.24
N ASP A 167 10.15 9.04 22.44
CA ASP A 167 9.48 7.91 23.07
C ASP A 167 7.97 8.14 23.18
N GLY A 168 7.56 9.31 23.69
CA GLY A 168 6.16 9.67 23.85
C GLY A 168 5.36 9.61 22.54
N ILE A 169 5.97 10.05 21.43
CA ILE A 169 5.37 9.93 20.08
C ILE A 169 5.19 8.46 19.72
N GLN A 170 6.24 7.64 19.87
CA GLN A 170 6.14 6.21 19.57
C GLN A 170 5.09 5.51 20.43
N ARG A 171 5.07 5.73 21.76
CA ARG A 171 4.07 5.11 22.65
C ARG A 171 2.64 5.48 22.29
N ARG A 172 2.42 6.71 21.81
CA ARG A 172 1.10 7.16 21.34
C ARG A 172 0.68 6.51 20.03
N ARG A 173 1.63 6.31 19.10
CA ARG A 173 1.32 5.93 17.70
C ARG A 173 1.46 4.44 17.41
N LEU A 174 2.33 3.73 18.14
CA LEU A 174 2.56 2.31 17.94
C LEU A 174 1.33 1.43 18.18
N PRO A 175 0.51 1.63 19.24
CA PRO A 175 -0.66 0.77 19.48
C PRO A 175 -1.68 0.73 18.33
N PRO A 176 -2.18 1.86 17.79
CA PRO A 176 -3.13 1.82 16.69
C PRO A 176 -2.48 1.27 15.40
N VAL A 177 -1.21 1.60 15.12
CA VAL A 177 -0.46 1.02 13.99
C VAL A 177 -0.40 -0.50 14.09
N ALA A 178 -0.07 -1.02 15.27
CA ALA A 178 0.05 -2.45 15.49
C ALA A 178 -1.31 -3.17 15.43
N ALA A 179 -2.39 -2.52 15.86
CA ALA A 179 -3.73 -3.05 15.74
C ALA A 179 -4.15 -3.15 14.27
N MET A 180 -3.93 -2.09 13.48
CA MET A 180 -4.26 -2.10 12.06
C MET A 180 -3.45 -3.14 11.29
N GLN A 181 -2.14 -3.23 11.53
CA GLN A 181 -1.31 -4.24 10.86
C GLN A 181 -1.76 -5.67 11.20
N ARG A 182 -2.24 -5.93 12.42
CA ARG A 182 -2.82 -7.23 12.78
C ARG A 182 -4.06 -7.55 11.96
N ILE A 183 -4.94 -6.57 11.72
CA ILE A 183 -6.11 -6.73 10.84
C ILE A 183 -5.65 -7.02 9.41
N GLN A 184 -4.71 -6.24 8.87
CA GLN A 184 -4.21 -6.45 7.50
C GLN A 184 -3.54 -7.82 7.30
N LEU A 185 -2.86 -8.34 8.32
CA LEU A 185 -2.23 -9.66 8.27
C LEU A 185 -3.27 -10.78 8.39
N ALA A 186 -4.37 -10.57 9.11
CA ALA A 186 -5.47 -11.52 9.19
C ALA A 186 -6.26 -11.58 7.86
N ASP A 187 -6.54 -10.42 7.25
CA ASP A 187 -7.25 -10.32 5.96
C ASP A 187 -6.40 -10.85 4.79
N GLY A 188 -5.07 -10.72 4.88
CA GLY A 188 -4.13 -11.23 3.87
C GLY A 188 -4.03 -12.76 3.78
N GLY A 189 -4.66 -13.50 4.70
CA GLY A 189 -4.72 -14.98 4.71
C GLY A 189 -5.81 -15.59 3.81
N GLY A 190 -6.60 -14.76 3.11
CA GLY A 190 -7.74 -15.24 2.29
C GLY A 190 -7.38 -15.87 0.94
N VAL A 191 -6.09 -16.04 0.60
CA VAL A 191 -5.65 -16.70 -0.65
C VAL A 191 -5.10 -18.13 -0.44
N ASP A 192 -5.12 -18.63 0.80
CA ASP A 192 -4.82 -20.04 1.09
C ASP A 192 -6.07 -20.90 0.90
N GLY A 193 -6.41 -21.17 -0.36
CA GLY A 193 -7.61 -21.95 -0.71
C GLY A 193 -7.72 -22.32 -2.17
N VAL A 194 -6.61 -22.65 -2.84
CA VAL A 194 -6.63 -23.31 -4.15
C VAL A 194 -5.55 -24.41 -4.16
N ALA A 195 -5.95 -25.59 -3.70
CA ALA A 195 -5.35 -26.85 -4.11
C ALA A 195 -6.24 -27.48 -5.19
#